data_AF-A0A7Y3I5V6-F1
#
_entry.id   AF-A0A7Y3I5V6-F1
#
_cell.length_a   1.000
_cell.length_b   1.000
_cell.length_c   1.000
_cell.angle_alpha   90.00
_cell.angle_beta   90.00
_cell.angle_gamma   90.00
#
_symmetry.space_group_name_H-M   'P 1'
#
loop_
_entity.id
_entity.type
_entity.pdbx_description
1 polymer ?
#
loop_
_entity_poly.entity_id
_entity_poly.type
_entity_poly.pdbx_seq_one_letter_code
_entity_poly.pdbx_strand_id
1 'polypeptide(L)'
;MRVRSQSNAAFQSRRVGAASGACCFSDSVCSELDADTCTAQGGTYQGELVSCAAAAAACATLIPAVGQWGLIVLALLLLTAGTIVIRRVSAMRVAL
;
A
#
# COMPACT_ATOMS: atom_id res chain seq x y z
N MET A 1 28.21 14.19 -34.01
CA MET A 1 27.15 14.29 -32.98
C MET A 1 26.16 13.16 -33.22
N ARG A 2 26.38 11.97 -32.62
CA ARG A 2 25.58 11.39 -31.50
C ARG A 2 24.06 11.51 -31.66
N VAL A 3 23.44 10.46 -32.17
CA VAL A 3 22.59 9.57 -31.35
C VAL A 3 22.67 8.13 -31.89
N ARG A 4 23.19 7.22 -31.06
CA ARG A 4 23.05 5.76 -31.19
C ARG A 4 21.78 5.36 -30.47
N SER A 5 21.16 4.27 -30.92
CA SER A 5 19.97 3.63 -30.33
C SER A 5 18.70 4.43 -30.62
N GLN A 6 17.78 3.98 -31.47
CA GLN A 6 16.94 2.82 -31.17
C GLN A 6 16.36 2.24 -32.47
N SER A 7 17.08 1.31 -33.09
CA SER A 7 16.59 0.43 -34.16
C SER A 7 15.42 -0.48 -33.73
N ASN A 8 14.91 -0.33 -32.48
CA ASN A 8 13.90 -1.17 -31.84
C ASN A 8 12.59 -0.43 -31.49
N ALA A 9 12.42 0.84 -31.87
CA ALA A 9 11.24 1.66 -31.51
C ALA A 9 9.95 1.35 -32.32
N ALA A 10 9.98 0.36 -33.23
CA ALA A 10 8.80 -0.10 -33.98
C ALA A 10 8.11 -1.34 -33.38
N PHE A 11 8.68 -1.95 -32.32
CA PHE A 11 8.04 -3.04 -31.56
C PHE A 11 7.05 -2.49 -30.51
N GLN A 12 6.50 -1.29 -30.75
CA GLN A 12 5.79 -0.51 -29.77
C GLN A 12 4.34 -0.25 -30.19
N SER A 13 3.69 -1.16 -30.92
CA SER A 13 2.27 -0.93 -31.24
C SER A 13 1.31 -2.09 -31.53
N ARG A 14 1.67 -3.34 -31.86
CA ARG A 14 0.62 -4.39 -31.99
C ARG A 14 1.08 -5.80 -31.59
N ARG A 15 0.54 -6.23 -30.44
CA ARG A 15 0.43 -7.61 -29.94
C ARG A 15 1.67 -8.20 -29.24
N VAL A 16 1.74 -8.00 -27.94
CA VAL A 16 1.78 -9.15 -27.02
C VAL A 16 0.63 -8.95 -26.05
N GLY A 17 -0.24 -9.95 -25.93
CA GLY A 17 -1.20 -10.06 -24.83
C GLY A 17 -0.45 -10.42 -23.55
N ALA A 18 0.41 -9.50 -23.11
CA ALA A 18 1.02 -9.50 -21.79
C ALA A 18 0.08 -8.61 -20.99
N ALA A 19 -0.70 -9.21 -20.12
CA ALA A 19 -1.79 -8.51 -19.48
C ALA A 19 -1.19 -7.43 -18.56
N SER A 20 -1.14 -6.19 -19.06
CA SER A 20 -0.54 -5.08 -18.32
C SER A 20 -1.32 -4.87 -17.03
N GLY A 21 -0.58 -4.64 -15.97
CA GLY A 21 -1.11 -4.50 -14.62
C GLY A 21 -0.37 -3.40 -13.88
N ALA A 22 -0.95 -2.99 -12.75
CA ALA A 22 -0.36 -1.97 -11.92
C ALA A 22 0.94 -2.49 -11.30
N CYS A 23 2.04 -1.84 -11.64
CA CYS A 23 3.34 -2.05 -11.03
C CYS A 23 3.59 -0.97 -9.99
N CYS A 24 3.80 -1.42 -8.75
CA CYS A 24 3.98 -0.55 -7.60
C CYS A 24 5.43 -0.46 -7.16
N PHE A 25 5.95 0.75 -7.14
CA PHE A 25 7.28 1.06 -6.62
C PHE A 25 7.21 1.60 -5.19
N SER A 26 8.26 1.35 -4.41
CA SER A 26 8.42 1.82 -3.03
C SER A 26 8.33 3.35 -2.90
N ASP A 27 8.54 4.08 -3.98
CA ASP A 27 8.52 5.55 -4.03
C ASP A 27 7.11 6.12 -4.27
N SER A 28 6.04 5.35 -4.01
CA SER A 28 4.62 5.68 -4.28
C SER A 28 4.27 5.89 -5.76
N VAL A 29 5.21 5.59 -6.67
CA VAL A 29 5.00 5.66 -8.11
C VAL A 29 4.34 4.37 -8.58
N CYS A 30 3.23 4.51 -9.30
CA CYS A 30 2.59 3.40 -9.99
C CYS A 30 2.74 3.57 -11.50
N SER A 31 3.14 2.51 -12.18
CA SER A 31 3.25 2.45 -13.64
C SER A 31 2.56 1.19 -14.15
N GLU A 32 1.88 1.27 -15.30
CA GLU A 32 1.23 0.09 -15.90
C GLU A 32 2.23 -0.66 -16.77
N LEU A 33 2.74 -1.77 -16.24
CA LEU A 33 3.76 -2.60 -16.88
C LEU A 33 3.30 -4.06 -16.88
N ASP A 34 3.98 -4.88 -17.67
CA ASP A 34 3.84 -6.33 -17.58
C ASP A 34 4.53 -6.87 -16.29
N ALA A 35 4.12 -8.07 -15.84
CA ALA A 35 4.66 -8.72 -14.66
C ALA A 35 6.19 -8.94 -14.71
N ASP A 36 6.73 -9.38 -15.85
CA ASP A 36 8.18 -9.62 -16.01
C ASP A 36 8.96 -8.32 -15.94
N THR A 37 8.43 -7.27 -16.57
CA THR A 37 9.07 -5.95 -16.57
C THR A 37 8.99 -5.28 -15.20
N CYS A 38 7.86 -5.45 -14.50
CA CYS A 38 7.65 -4.92 -13.17
C CYS A 38 8.61 -5.56 -12.15
N THR A 39 8.71 -6.88 -12.15
CA THR A 39 9.63 -7.63 -11.27
C THR A 39 11.09 -7.36 -11.60
N ALA A 40 11.44 -7.22 -12.89
CA ALA A 40 12.79 -6.85 -13.31
C ALA A 40 13.21 -5.44 -12.84
N GLN A 41 12.26 -4.51 -12.71
CA GLN A 41 12.50 -3.17 -12.17
C GLN A 41 12.45 -3.12 -10.63
N GLY A 42 12.18 -4.25 -9.96
CA GLY A 42 12.09 -4.33 -8.51
C GLY A 42 10.76 -3.80 -7.93
N GLY A 43 9.73 -3.69 -8.76
CA GLY A 43 8.37 -3.32 -8.36
C GLY A 43 7.53 -4.53 -7.94
N THR A 44 6.41 -4.26 -7.27
CA THR A 44 5.39 -5.26 -6.93
C THR A 44 4.26 -5.21 -7.93
N TYR A 45 4.01 -6.33 -8.63
CA TYR A 45 2.94 -6.44 -9.62
C TYR A 45 1.62 -6.81 -8.94
N GLN A 46 0.55 -6.03 -9.19
CA GLN A 46 -0.73 -6.17 -8.49
C GLN A 46 -1.75 -7.07 -9.21
N GLY A 47 -1.38 -7.61 -10.37
CA GLY A 47 -2.25 -8.46 -11.17
C GLY A 47 -2.58 -7.85 -12.52
N GLU A 48 -2.97 -8.71 -13.43
CA GLU A 48 -3.37 -8.36 -14.79
C GLU A 48 -4.66 -7.55 -14.84
N LEU A 49 -4.75 -6.60 -15.77
CA LEU A 49 -5.91 -5.72 -15.96
C LEU A 49 -6.24 -4.82 -14.74
N VAL A 50 -5.38 -4.82 -13.72
CA VAL A 50 -5.49 -3.89 -12.59
C VAL A 50 -4.81 -2.59 -13.01
N SER A 51 -5.58 -1.51 -13.13
CA SER A 51 -5.01 -0.19 -13.41
C SER A 51 -4.36 0.44 -12.18
N CYS A 52 -3.43 1.37 -12.38
CA CYS A 52 -2.82 2.10 -11.27
C CYS A 52 -3.84 2.90 -10.44
N ALA A 53 -4.95 3.33 -11.05
CA ALA A 53 -6.06 3.97 -10.34
C ALA A 53 -6.79 3.00 -9.40
N ALA A 54 -6.99 1.75 -9.82
CA ALA A 54 -7.58 0.71 -8.98
C ALA A 54 -6.60 0.21 -7.89
N ALA A 55 -5.31 0.13 -8.22
CA ALA A 55 -4.26 -0.30 -7.30
C ALA A 55 -3.75 0.80 -6.38
N ALA A 56 -4.20 2.06 -6.50
CA ALA A 56 -3.72 3.19 -5.70
C ALA A 56 -3.76 2.89 -4.18
N ALA A 57 -4.80 2.18 -3.71
CA ALA A 57 -4.95 1.76 -2.32
C ALA A 57 -3.98 0.65 -1.88
N ALA A 58 -3.47 -0.14 -2.82
CA ALA A 58 -2.52 -1.22 -2.58
C ALA A 58 -1.06 -0.79 -2.81
N CYS A 59 -0.84 0.25 -3.63
CA CYS A 59 0.46 0.83 -3.99
C CYS A 59 0.99 1.77 -2.92
N ALA A 60 0.11 2.59 -2.35
CA ALA A 60 0.44 3.32 -1.15
C ALA A 60 0.57 2.29 -0.03
N THR A 61 1.80 1.98 0.35
CA THR A 61 2.10 1.33 1.62
C THR A 61 1.79 2.31 2.77
N LEU A 62 0.56 2.78 2.87
CA LEU A 62 -0.04 3.16 4.14
C LEU A 62 -0.39 1.84 4.82
N ILE A 63 0.66 1.17 5.31
CA ILE A 63 0.65 0.23 6.43
C ILE A 63 -0.76 -0.28 6.78
N PRO A 64 -1.26 -1.38 6.19
CA PRO A 64 -2.38 -2.12 6.78
C PRO A 64 -1.93 -2.93 8.02
N ALA A 65 -0.80 -2.56 8.66
CA ALA A 65 -0.31 -3.14 9.90
C ALA A 65 -0.60 -2.29 11.15
N VAL A 66 -1.33 -1.17 11.03
CA VAL A 66 -2.41 -0.92 11.99
C VAL A 66 -3.70 -1.50 11.43
N GLY A 67 -3.63 -2.75 10.94
CA GLY A 67 -4.82 -3.47 10.51
C GLY A 67 -5.82 -3.35 11.63
N GLN A 68 -6.99 -2.79 11.36
CA GLN A 68 -8.16 -2.55 12.23
C GLN A 68 -8.04 -3.02 13.71
N TRP A 69 -7.69 -4.29 13.93
CA TRP A 69 -7.26 -4.88 15.19
C TRP A 69 -6.26 -4.08 16.04
N GLY A 70 -5.23 -3.45 15.47
CA GLY A 70 -4.23 -2.67 16.23
C GLY A 70 -4.83 -1.43 16.90
N LEU A 71 -5.68 -0.70 16.16
CA LEU A 71 -6.42 0.43 16.71
C LEU A 71 -7.51 -0.02 17.68
N ILE A 72 -8.17 -1.15 17.42
CA ILE A 72 -9.15 -1.74 18.33
C ILE A 72 -8.49 -2.12 19.65
N VAL A 73 -7.35 -2.82 19.63
CA VAL A 73 -6.62 -3.21 20.84
C VAL A 73 -6.12 -1.99 21.60
N LEU A 74 -5.57 -0.98 20.91
CA LEU A 74 -5.16 0.28 21.55
C LEU A 74 -6.35 1.00 22.20
N ALA A 75 -7.49 1.10 21.50
CA ALA A 75 -8.70 1.69 22.04
C ALA A 75 -9.21 0.94 23.27
N LEU A 76 -9.24 -0.39 23.24
CA LEU A 76 -9.62 -1.22 24.38
C LEU A 76 -8.67 -1.03 25.58
N LEU A 77 -7.35 -0.94 25.35
CA LEU A 77 -6.37 -0.67 26.40
C LEU A 77 -6.56 0.73 27.02
N LEU A 78 -6.84 1.75 26.21
CA LEU A 78 -7.11 3.10 26.71
C LEU A 78 -8.43 3.18 27.49
N LEU A 79 -9.48 2.49 27.04
CA LEU A 79 -10.78 2.43 27.73
C LEU A 79 -10.68 1.67 29.06
N THR A 80 -9.97 0.54 29.09
CA THR A 80 -9.75 -0.21 30.33
C THR A 80 -8.90 0.57 31.33
N ALA A 81 -7.78 1.16 30.88
CA ALA A 81 -6.97 2.03 31.73
C ALA A 81 -7.75 3.26 32.24
N GLY A 82 -8.50 3.93 31.37
CA GLY A 82 -9.31 5.09 31.73
C GLY A 82 -10.40 4.77 32.76
N THR A 83 -11.14 3.67 32.56
CA THR A 83 -12.15 3.21 33.52
C THR A 83 -11.56 2.80 34.86
N ILE A 84 -10.34 2.22 34.90
CA ILE A 84 -9.62 1.91 36.14
C ILE A 84 -9.25 3.18 36.90
N VAL A 85 -8.71 4.19 36.21
CA VAL A 85 -8.34 5.48 36.82
C VAL A 85 -9.58 6.20 37.35
N ILE A 86 -10.67 6.26 36.57
CA ILE A 86 -11.92 6.90 37.00
C ILE A 86 -12.47 6.19 38.23
N ARG A 87 -12.56 4.85 38.23
CA ARG A 87 -13.05 4.08 39.39
C ARG A 87 -12.22 4.31 40.64
N ARG A 88 -10.89 4.42 40.51
CA ARG A 88 -9.98 4.75 41.63
C ARG A 88 -10.24 6.15 42.17
N VAL A 89 -10.43 7.14 41.30
CA VAL A 89 -10.75 8.52 41.72
C VAL A 89 -12.14 8.61 42.35
N SER A 90 -13.14 7.94 41.78
CA SER A 90 -14.49 7.86 42.35
C SER A 90 -14.49 7.19 43.72
N ALA A 91 -13.76 6.07 43.88
CA ALA A 91 -13.63 5.39 45.16
C ALA A 91 -12.92 6.26 46.22
N MET A 92 -11.88 7.02 45.82
CA MET A 92 -11.22 7.97 46.72
C MET A 92 -12.12 9.15 47.11
N ARG A 93 -12.97 9.63 46.19
CA ARG A 93 -13.94 10.72 46.46
C ARG A 93 -15.10 10.30 47.36
N VAL A 94 -15.48 9.02 47.37
CA VAL A 94 -16.54 8.49 48.25
C VAL A 94 -16.01 8.16 49.65
N ALA A 95 -14.68 8.03 49.80
CA ALA A 95 -14.00 7.73 51.06
C ALA A 95 -13.55 8.98 51.85
N LEU A 96 -13.80 10.19 51.33
CA LEU A 96 -13.67 11.48 52.06
C LEU A 96 -15.06 11.97 52.48
#